data_AF-A0A3C0VUK3-F1
#
_entry.id   AF-A0A3C0VUK3-F1
#
_cell.length_a   1.000
_cell.length_b   1.000
_cell.length_c   1.000
_cell.angle_alpha   90.00
_cell.angle_beta   90.00
_cell.angle_gamma   90.00
#
_symmetry.space_group_name_H-M   'P 1'
#
loop_
_entity.id
_entity.type
_entity.pdbx_description
1 polymer ?
#
loop_
_entity_poly.entity_id
_entity_poly.type
_entity_poly.pdbx_seq_one_letter_code
_entity_poly.pdbx_strand_id
1 'polypeptide(L)'
;LKDIHWKISAKKDDLFVKLYETNAVRMIYLLPELTKTLLNDTIATLQALSKYLLYKREAFRIVIFSVTDKTIINKDINSAEDIDDAILKLYYCPSYDMKEAAYYNYKAQSGNEQEILVISGKEITVR
;
A
#
# COMPACT_ATOMS: atom_id res chain seq x y z
N LEU A 1 -13.56 22.73 -57.69
CA LEU A 1 -14.05 21.36 -57.40
C LEU A 1 -15.06 21.51 -56.27
N LYS A 2 -16.33 21.79 -56.59
CA LYS A 2 -17.47 20.86 -56.74
C LYS A 2 -17.83 20.10 -55.44
N ASP A 3 -19.10 20.25 -55.09
CA ASP A 3 -19.83 19.87 -53.87
C ASP A 3 -19.60 18.45 -53.34
N ILE A 4 -19.52 18.33 -52.00
CA ILE A 4 -20.09 17.17 -51.29
C ILE A 4 -20.78 17.68 -50.02
N HIS A 5 -22.09 17.93 -50.13
CA HIS A 5 -23.04 17.78 -49.05
C HIS A 5 -23.41 16.30 -48.95
N TRP A 6 -23.16 15.63 -47.81
CA TRP A 6 -23.90 14.41 -47.47
C TRP A 6 -24.53 14.51 -46.08
N LYS A 7 -25.87 14.64 -46.16
CA LYS A 7 -26.88 14.26 -45.19
C LYS A 7 -26.48 13.05 -44.36
N ILE A 8 -26.67 13.19 -43.05
CA ILE A 8 -26.79 12.10 -42.09
C ILE A 8 -27.93 11.17 -42.55
N SER A 9 -27.63 9.89 -42.74
CA SER A 9 -28.64 8.84 -42.63
C SER A 9 -28.05 7.61 -41.93
N ALA A 10 -28.42 7.47 -40.66
CA ALA A 10 -28.64 6.23 -39.93
C ALA A 10 -27.71 5.03 -40.20
N LYS A 11 -26.92 4.69 -39.19
CA LYS A 11 -27.29 3.56 -38.33
C LYS A 11 -26.88 3.87 -36.90
N LYS A 12 -27.74 3.44 -36.00
CA LYS A 12 -27.59 3.49 -34.55
C LYS A 12 -26.46 2.53 -34.19
N ASP A 13 -25.22 2.93 -34.45
CA ASP A 13 -24.07 2.24 -33.92
C ASP A 13 -23.98 2.66 -32.46
N ASP A 14 -24.54 1.80 -31.60
CA ASP A 14 -24.37 1.87 -30.16
C ASP A 14 -22.88 2.05 -29.90
N LEU A 15 -22.51 3.27 -29.48
CA LEU A 15 -21.17 3.59 -29.05
C LEU A 15 -20.98 2.81 -27.75
N PHE A 16 -20.54 1.55 -27.85
CA PHE A 16 -20.03 0.80 -26.72
C PHE A 16 -18.73 1.46 -26.31
N VAL A 17 -18.85 2.54 -25.54
CA VAL A 17 -17.78 2.95 -24.65
C VAL A 17 -17.62 1.77 -23.70
N LYS A 18 -16.66 0.88 -24.01
CA LYS A 18 -16.04 0.07 -22.97
C LYS A 18 -15.47 1.09 -22.00
N LEU A 19 -16.25 1.42 -20.97
CA LEU A 19 -15.71 1.92 -19.73
C LEU A 19 -14.64 0.91 -19.37
N TYR A 20 -13.39 1.29 -19.56
CA TYR A 20 -12.29 0.64 -18.89
C TYR A 20 -12.58 0.89 -17.41
N GLU A 21 -13.37 0.02 -16.79
CA GLU A 21 -13.19 -0.25 -15.38
C GLU A 21 -11.80 -0.84 -15.27
N THR A 22 -10.80 0.04 -15.15
CA THR A 22 -9.59 -0.31 -14.45
C THR A 22 -10.03 -0.63 -13.03
N ASN A 23 -10.48 -1.87 -12.81
CA ASN A 23 -10.40 -2.54 -11.52
C ASN A 23 -8.91 -2.74 -11.23
N ALA A 24 -8.17 -1.64 -11.13
CA ALA A 24 -6.86 -1.63 -10.53
C ALA A 24 -7.15 -2.01 -9.08
N VAL A 25 -6.85 -3.26 -8.74
CA VAL A 25 -6.94 -3.74 -7.37
C VAL A 25 -6.13 -2.75 -6.53
N ARG A 26 -6.82 -1.96 -5.70
CA ARG A 26 -6.18 -0.95 -4.86
C ARG A 26 -5.36 -1.69 -3.82
N MET A 27 -4.05 -1.67 -4.00
CA MET A 27 -3.12 -2.31 -3.08
C MET A 27 -2.94 -1.44 -1.83
N ILE A 28 -3.16 -2.04 -0.66
CA ILE A 28 -2.99 -1.36 0.63
C ILE A 28 -1.53 -1.49 1.07
N TYR A 29 -0.92 -0.38 1.49
CA TYR A 29 0.45 -0.38 2.03
C TYR A 29 0.40 -0.22 3.55
N LEU A 30 1.07 -1.10 4.27
CA LEU A 30 1.18 -1.08 5.72
C LEU A 30 2.61 -0.68 6.12
N LEU A 31 2.76 0.44 6.83
CA LEU A 31 4.05 0.95 7.30
C LEU A 31 4.12 0.93 8.83
N PRO A 32 4.74 -0.08 9.45
CA PRO A 32 4.98 -0.09 10.89
C PRO A 32 6.07 0.92 11.29
N GLU A 33 5.76 1.75 12.28
CA GLU A 33 6.69 2.64 12.97
C GLU A 33 7.31 1.91 14.18
N LEU A 34 8.58 1.52 14.05
CA LEU A 34 9.35 0.78 15.05
C LEU A 34 9.95 1.73 16.11
N THR A 35 9.11 2.56 16.71
CA THR A 35 9.53 3.43 17.81
C THR A 35 9.75 2.59 19.07
N LYS A 36 10.87 2.77 19.79
CA LYS A 36 11.25 1.95 20.97
C LYS A 36 10.13 1.75 21.99
N THR A 37 9.38 2.82 22.30
CA THR A 37 8.33 2.80 23.32
C THR A 37 7.07 2.07 22.89
N LEU A 38 6.84 1.91 21.59
CA LEU A 38 5.62 1.36 21.00
C LEU A 38 5.87 0.07 20.22
N LEU A 39 7.12 -0.41 20.14
CA LEU A 39 7.54 -1.50 19.26
C LEU A 39 6.64 -2.74 19.34
N ASN A 40 6.43 -3.26 20.56
CA ASN A 40 5.64 -4.46 20.76
C ASN A 40 4.17 -4.26 20.35
N ASP A 41 3.60 -3.10 20.68
CA ASP A 41 2.24 -2.75 20.30
C ASP A 41 2.12 -2.57 18.77
N THR A 42 3.11 -1.94 18.13
CA THR A 42 3.16 -1.80 16.66
C THR A 42 3.18 -3.16 15.99
N ILE A 43 4.04 -4.09 16.44
CA ILE A 43 4.16 -5.43 15.87
C ILE A 43 2.86 -6.22 16.06
N ALA A 44 2.24 -6.14 17.25
CA ALA A 44 0.97 -6.80 17.52
C ALA A 44 -0.17 -6.26 16.65
N THR A 45 -0.26 -4.93 16.51
CA THR A 45 -1.26 -4.26 15.66
C THR A 45 -1.05 -4.61 14.19
N LEU A 46 0.20 -4.60 13.70
CA LEU A 46 0.53 -5.03 12.35
C LEU A 46 0.09 -6.48 12.12
N GLN A 47 0.45 -7.41 13.01
CA GLN A 47 0.08 -8.82 12.87
C GLN A 47 -1.44 -9.02 12.82
N ALA A 48 -2.18 -8.35 13.71
CA ALA A 48 -3.63 -8.42 13.75
C ALA A 48 -4.27 -7.86 12.47
N LEU A 49 -3.80 -6.69 12.01
CA LEU A 49 -4.29 -6.05 10.79
C LEU A 49 -3.98 -6.89 9.55
N SER A 50 -2.76 -7.41 9.42
CA SER A 50 -2.37 -8.25 8.28
C SER A 50 -3.20 -9.53 8.22
N LYS A 51 -3.44 -10.19 9.35
CA LYS A 51 -4.33 -11.37 9.41
C LYS A 51 -5.76 -11.01 9.01
N TYR A 52 -6.26 -9.86 9.44
CA TYR A 52 -7.58 -9.37 9.07
C TYR A 52 -7.70 -9.10 7.56
N LEU A 53 -6.74 -8.40 6.95
CA LEU A 53 -6.75 -8.12 5.52
C LEU A 53 -6.63 -9.40 4.68
N LEU A 54 -5.78 -10.34 5.11
CA LEU A 54 -5.66 -11.64 4.44
C LEU A 54 -6.97 -12.43 4.51
N TYR A 55 -7.63 -12.45 5.67
CA TYR A 55 -8.95 -13.07 5.83
C TYR A 55 -10.02 -12.44 4.94
N LYS A 56 -9.97 -11.11 4.75
CA LYS A 56 -10.85 -10.37 3.85
C LYS A 56 -10.49 -10.49 2.37
N ARG A 57 -9.36 -11.15 2.04
CA ARG A 57 -8.81 -11.26 0.68
C ARG A 57 -8.51 -9.90 0.04
N GLU A 58 -8.14 -8.92 0.87
CA GLU A 58 -7.67 -7.62 0.41
C GLU A 58 -6.20 -7.74 0.02
N ALA A 59 -5.81 -7.09 -1.09
CA ALA A 59 -4.41 -7.08 -1.51
C ALA A 59 -3.63 -6.05 -0.69
N PHE A 60 -2.55 -6.48 -0.03
CA PHE A 60 -1.72 -5.57 0.75
C PHE A 60 -0.23 -5.93 0.73
N ARG A 61 0.59 -4.92 1.03
CA ARG A 61 2.04 -5.01 1.22
C ARG A 61 2.43 -4.53 2.60
N ILE A 62 3.45 -5.16 3.17
CA ILE A 62 4.14 -4.62 4.34
C ILE A 62 5.39 -3.89 3.85
N VAL A 63 5.52 -2.64 4.27
CA VAL A 63 6.61 -1.73 3.93
C VAL A 63 7.54 -1.66 5.13
N ILE A 64 8.75 -2.18 5.01
CA ILE A 64 9.72 -2.25 6.10
C ILE A 64 10.80 -1.19 5.88
N PHE A 65 10.99 -0.32 6.86
CA PHE A 65 12.09 0.64 6.86
C PHE A 65 13.26 0.13 7.70
N SER A 66 14.44 -0.04 7.08
CA SER A 66 15.70 -0.30 7.79
C SER A 66 16.37 1.04 8.10
N VAL A 67 16.48 1.40 9.38
CA VAL A 67 17.22 2.60 9.79
C VAL A 67 18.74 2.44 9.59
N THR A 68 19.25 1.20 9.64
CA THR A 68 20.67 0.88 9.43
C THR A 68 21.10 1.27 8.03
N ASP A 69 20.34 0.82 7.03
CA ASP A 69 20.72 0.96 5.62
C ASP A 69 19.98 2.13 4.94
N LYS A 70 19.03 2.75 5.66
CA LYS A 70 18.10 3.77 5.15
C LYS A 70 17.31 3.30 3.93
N THR A 71 16.96 2.03 3.88
CA THR A 71 16.26 1.42 2.75
C THR A 71 14.82 1.07 3.10
N ILE A 72 13.96 1.09 2.09
CA ILE A 72 12.60 0.58 2.15
C ILE A 72 12.53 -0.77 1.45
N ILE A 73 11.94 -1.75 2.12
CA ILE A 73 11.70 -3.10 1.59
C ILE A 73 10.19 -3.32 1.53
N ASN A 74 9.67 -3.60 0.34
CA ASN A 74 8.26 -3.96 0.15
C ASN A 74 8.12 -5.48 0.13
N LYS A 75 7.21 -6.02 0.94
CA LYS A 75 6.85 -7.44 1.00
C LYS A 75 5.40 -7.60 0.56
N ASP A 76 5.18 -8.25 -0.59
CA ASP A 76 3.87 -8.74 -1.00
C ASP A 76 3.40 -9.85 -0.06
N ILE A 77 2.14 -9.77 0.39
CA ILE A 77 1.56 -10.73 1.32
C ILE A 77 0.45 -11.51 0.62
N ASN A 78 0.67 -12.80 0.40
CA ASN A 78 -0.29 -13.70 -0.25
C ASN A 78 -0.73 -14.85 0.66
N SER A 79 -0.04 -15.04 1.78
CA SER A 79 -0.26 -16.14 2.72
C SER A 79 0.00 -15.71 4.15
N ALA A 80 -0.40 -16.55 5.11
CA ALA A 80 -0.07 -16.33 6.53
C ALA A 80 1.43 -16.45 6.79
N GLU A 81 2.12 -17.33 6.06
CA GLU A 81 3.58 -17.51 6.16
C GLU A 81 4.32 -16.22 5.77
N ASP A 82 3.86 -15.52 4.72
CA ASP A 82 4.44 -14.22 4.31
C ASP A 82 4.36 -13.16 5.43
N ILE A 83 3.30 -13.19 6.24
CA ILE A 83 3.12 -12.29 7.39
C ILE A 83 4.17 -12.60 8.46
N ASP A 84 4.31 -13.88 8.82
CA ASP A 84 5.27 -14.30 9.84
C ASP A 84 6.71 -13.99 9.39
N ASP A 85 7.00 -14.18 8.11
CA ASP A 85 8.24 -13.80 7.45
C ASP A 85 8.54 -12.29 7.54
N ALA A 86 7.53 -11.46 7.28
CA ALA A 86 7.66 -10.00 7.35
C ALA A 86 7.88 -9.53 8.80
N ILE A 87 7.17 -10.13 9.75
CA ILE A 87 7.33 -9.86 11.18
C ILE A 87 8.73 -10.28 11.66
N LEU A 88 9.19 -11.46 11.26
CA LEU A 88 10.54 -11.93 11.58
C LEU A 88 11.59 -10.94 11.08
N LYS A 89 11.43 -10.40 9.87
CA LYS A 89 12.33 -9.34 9.35
C LYS A 89 12.30 -8.07 10.22
N LEU A 90 11.14 -7.65 10.69
CA LEU A 90 11.03 -6.48 11.58
C LEU A 90 11.78 -6.67 12.91
N TYR A 91 11.85 -7.89 13.44
CA TYR A 91 12.65 -8.17 14.64
C TYR A 91 14.16 -7.96 14.44
N TYR A 92 14.65 -8.05 13.21
CA TYR A 92 16.05 -7.74 12.87
C TYR A 92 16.27 -6.26 12.54
N CYS A 93 15.20 -5.47 12.42
CA CYS A 93 15.31 -4.02 12.19
C CYS A 93 15.50 -3.29 13.52
N PRO A 94 16.53 -2.42 13.64
CA PRO A 94 16.68 -1.62 14.85
C PRO A 94 15.50 -0.66 15.03
N SER A 95 14.96 -0.63 16.24
CA SER A 95 14.01 0.40 16.66
C SER A 95 14.68 1.77 16.73
N TYR A 96 13.90 2.83 16.59
CA TYR A 96 14.37 4.22 16.61
C TYR A 96 13.62 5.07 17.64
N ASP A 97 14.22 6.20 18.02
CA ASP A 97 13.65 7.14 19.00
C ASP A 97 12.75 8.20 18.34
N MET A 98 12.97 8.49 17.06
CA MET A 98 12.24 9.51 16.31
C MET A 98 10.92 8.95 15.81
N LYS A 99 9.81 9.61 16.16
CA LYS A 99 8.49 9.29 15.60
C LYS A 99 8.46 9.61 14.10
N GLU A 100 7.67 8.84 13.35
CA GLU A 100 7.43 9.03 11.91
C GLU A 100 8.69 8.87 11.04
N ALA A 101 9.77 8.29 11.58
CA ALA A 101 11.02 8.13 10.85
C ALA A 101 10.84 7.24 9.62
N ALA A 102 10.04 6.17 9.73
CA ALA A 102 9.77 5.32 8.57
C ALA A 102 8.92 6.05 7.53
N TYR A 103 7.89 6.78 7.94
CA TYR A 103 7.04 7.55 7.03
C TYR A 103 7.82 8.62 6.25
N TYR A 104 8.67 9.41 6.91
CA TYR A 104 9.46 10.42 6.22
C TYR A 104 10.42 9.80 5.19
N ASN A 105 11.05 8.66 5.53
CA ASN A 105 11.94 7.97 4.59
C ASN A 105 11.17 7.31 3.45
N TYR A 106 10.01 6.72 3.72
CA TYR A 106 9.11 6.20 2.69
C TYR A 106 8.72 7.30 1.71
N LYS A 107 8.23 8.44 2.21
CA LYS A 107 7.82 9.58 1.38
C LYS A 107 8.96 10.12 0.52
N ALA A 108 10.17 10.19 1.08
CA ALA A 108 11.36 10.64 0.36
C ALA A 108 11.77 9.67 -0.77
N GLN A 109 11.51 8.37 -0.63
CA GLN A 109 11.93 7.34 -1.59
C GLN A 109 10.85 6.97 -2.61
N SER A 110 9.58 6.94 -2.22
CA SER A 110 8.47 6.42 -3.04
C SER A 110 7.71 7.50 -3.82
N GLY A 111 7.91 8.78 -3.51
CA GLY A 111 7.11 9.87 -4.10
C GLY A 111 5.68 9.93 -3.51
N ASN A 112 4.99 11.07 -3.64
CA ASN A 112 3.71 11.37 -2.97
C ASN A 112 2.48 10.62 -3.53
N GLU A 113 2.65 9.47 -4.18
CA GLU A 113 1.61 8.94 -5.08
C GLU A 113 0.71 7.85 -4.47
N GLN A 114 1.05 7.29 -3.31
CA GLN A 114 0.32 6.16 -2.71
C GLN A 114 -0.14 6.47 -1.28
N GLU A 115 -1.44 6.28 -1.03
CA GLU A 115 -1.98 6.30 0.33
C GLU A 115 -1.45 5.11 1.13
N ILE A 116 -0.94 5.39 2.32
CA ILE A 116 -0.30 4.38 3.18
C ILE A 116 -0.94 4.38 4.57
N LEU A 117 -1.10 3.18 5.15
CA LEU A 117 -1.52 3.01 6.53
C LEU A 117 -0.28 2.94 7.43
N VAL A 118 -0.04 4.02 8.16
CA VAL A 118 1.04 4.09 9.15
C VAL A 118 0.55 3.52 10.47
N ILE A 119 1.29 2.55 11.01
CA ILE A 119 0.94 1.81 12.23
C ILE A 119 1.93 2.21 13.31
N SER A 120 1.45 2.81 14.41
CA SER A 120 2.30 3.25 15.52
C SER A 120 1.63 2.89 16.84
N GLY A 121 2.20 1.91 17.54
CA GLY A 121 1.57 1.29 18.70
C GLY A 121 0.24 0.66 18.33
N LYS A 122 -0.85 1.16 18.92
CA LYS A 122 -2.23 0.71 18.67
C LYS A 122 -2.99 1.59 17.67
N GLU A 123 -2.34 2.63 17.17
CA GLU A 123 -2.95 3.60 16.26
C GLU A 123 -2.61 3.28 14.81
N ILE A 124 -3.60 3.48 13.93
CA ILE A 124 -3.46 3.34 12.48
C ILE A 124 -3.90 4.67 11.87
N THR A 125 -3.01 5.30 11.11
CA THR A 125 -3.26 6.60 10.45
C THR A 125 -3.14 6.46 8.94
N VAL A 126 -4.09 7.02 8.20
CA VAL A 126 -4.01 7.13 6.74
C VAL A 126 -3.17 8.35 6.38
N ARG A 127 -2.17 8.19 5.51
CA ARG A 127 -1.22 9.23 5.12
C ARG A 127 -0.94 9.24 3.62
#